data_AF-A0A7X9J6N4-F1
#
_entry.id   AF-A0A7X9J6N4-F1
#
_cell.length_a   1.000
_cell.length_b   1.000
_cell.length_c   1.000
_cell.angle_alpha   90.00
_cell.angle_beta   90.00
_cell.angle_gamma   90.00
#
_symmetry.space_group_name_H-M   'P 1'
#
loop_
_entity.id
_entity.type
_entity.pdbx_description
1 polymer ?
#
loop_
_entity_poly.entity_id
_entity_poly.type
_entity_poly.pdbx_seq_one_letter_code
_entity_poly.pdbx_strand_id
1 'polypeptide(L)'
;MESEMIYCTNCGSANEPPAKFCFKCGSPLKGPGSANSSARSSNFITLNCPNCGGKLEVTPDMERFVCKYCGNEHIVKRNGSDVSLTPVLEGIKRVEQKFDHVLIGSDRIAAEQTIQRLKTEIVNLQKGCDQKRNELAELERKFGKESNYANLELLEPYKKNKTRNLLGVLFLLPIPIIFFAIAIFSATRPFFEWATYLELWKLAIAGYSHHSLLFVFFALAIISLFAGIILLKLESAQKNKSKRNARDLERKQLFQKKHEELDQAEAQLLDYQKRLEDLHRYTTER
;
A
#
# COMPACT_ATOMS: atom_id res chain seq x y z
N MET A 1 103.43 -29.21 -23.59
CA MET A 1 102.74 -28.31 -22.64
C MET A 1 101.39 -28.92 -22.39
N GLU A 2 101.15 -29.45 -21.19
CA GLU A 2 99.84 -29.99 -20.80
C GLU A 2 98.98 -28.83 -20.31
N SER A 3 97.91 -28.49 -21.04
CA SER A 3 96.96 -27.44 -20.65
C SER A 3 96.03 -27.97 -19.55
N GLU A 4 96.02 -27.31 -18.40
CA GLU A 4 95.19 -27.66 -17.25
C GLU A 4 93.71 -27.36 -17.55
N MET A 5 92.85 -28.39 -17.58
CA MET A 5 91.43 -28.28 -17.91
C MET A 5 90.58 -27.92 -16.67
N ILE A 6 89.52 -27.12 -16.84
CA ILE A 6 88.57 -26.78 -15.77
C ILE A 6 87.29 -27.62 -15.94
N TYR A 7 86.86 -28.30 -14.87
CA TYR A 7 85.68 -29.16 -14.91
C TYR A 7 84.43 -28.44 -14.40
N CYS A 8 83.32 -28.58 -15.13
CA CYS A 8 82.04 -28.01 -14.76
C CYS A 8 81.43 -28.72 -13.54
N THR A 9 81.16 -28.00 -12.45
CA THR A 9 80.56 -28.57 -11.24
C THR A 9 79.12 -29.06 -11.41
N ASN A 10 78.41 -28.55 -12.43
CA ASN A 10 77.02 -28.95 -12.70
C ASN A 10 76.89 -30.21 -13.57
N CYS A 11 77.71 -30.37 -14.62
CA CYS A 11 77.58 -31.48 -15.58
C CYS A 11 78.85 -32.31 -15.81
N GLY A 12 79.97 -31.95 -15.18
CA GLY A 12 81.24 -32.70 -15.26
C GLY A 12 82.04 -32.53 -16.54
N SER A 13 81.61 -31.73 -17.53
CA SER A 13 82.39 -31.54 -18.76
C SER A 13 83.70 -30.78 -18.50
N ALA A 14 84.77 -31.17 -19.20
CA ALA A 14 86.05 -30.48 -19.21
C ALA A 14 85.98 -29.28 -20.16
N ASN A 15 86.37 -28.10 -19.68
CA ASN A 15 86.35 -26.84 -20.44
C ASN A 15 87.77 -26.26 -20.50
N GLU A 16 88.12 -25.65 -21.62
CA GLU A 16 89.40 -24.97 -21.79
C GLU A 16 89.41 -23.65 -21.00
N PRO A 17 90.49 -23.33 -20.25
CA PRO A 17 90.71 -21.98 -19.76
C PRO A 17 90.81 -21.00 -20.96
N PRO A 18 90.15 -19.82 -20.96
CA PRO A 18 89.47 -19.13 -19.86
C PRO A 18 87.93 -19.11 -19.97
N ALA A 19 87.28 -20.25 -20.23
CA ALA A 19 85.82 -20.31 -20.36
C ALA A 19 85.09 -19.78 -19.10
N LYS A 20 84.19 -18.79 -19.28
CA LYS A 20 83.32 -18.25 -18.20
C LYS A 20 82.08 -19.10 -17.95
N PHE A 21 81.66 -19.88 -18.94
CA PHE A 21 80.48 -20.73 -18.90
C PHE A 21 80.79 -22.10 -19.48
N CYS A 22 80.09 -23.12 -19.00
CA CYS A 22 80.22 -24.48 -19.50
C CYS A 22 79.71 -24.59 -20.95
N PHE A 23 80.51 -25.11 -21.88
CA PHE A 23 80.08 -25.25 -23.28
C PHE A 23 78.92 -26.26 -23.46
N LYS A 24 78.73 -27.17 -22.50
CA LYS A 24 77.72 -28.24 -22.56
C LYS A 24 76.38 -27.83 -21.94
N CYS A 25 76.38 -27.18 -20.78
CA CYS A 25 75.16 -26.86 -20.04
C CYS A 25 74.96 -25.36 -19.72
N GLY A 26 75.90 -24.50 -20.12
CA GLY A 26 75.78 -23.05 -19.93
C GLY A 26 75.96 -22.55 -18.50
N SER A 27 76.15 -23.41 -17.49
CA SER A 27 76.36 -22.95 -16.11
C SER A 27 77.69 -22.20 -15.96
N PRO A 28 77.74 -21.13 -15.14
CA PRO A 28 78.96 -20.35 -14.95
C PRO A 28 80.05 -21.20 -14.30
N LEU A 29 81.27 -21.12 -14.83
CA LEU A 29 82.45 -21.77 -14.26
C LEU A 29 83.08 -20.81 -13.25
N LYS A 30 83.38 -21.30 -12.03
CA LYS A 30 84.10 -20.51 -11.02
C LYS A 30 85.55 -20.36 -11.48
N GLY A 31 85.87 -19.22 -12.09
CA GLY A 31 87.25 -18.89 -12.41
C GLY A 31 88.11 -18.78 -11.14
N PRO A 32 89.42 -19.09 -11.20
CA PRO A 32 90.32 -19.13 -10.05
C PRO A 32 90.60 -17.76 -9.37
N GLY A 33 89.82 -16.71 -9.68
CA GLY A 33 90.05 -15.34 -9.21
C GLY A 33 88.95 -14.68 -8.38
N SER A 34 87.88 -15.38 -7.98
CA SER A 34 86.75 -14.77 -7.26
C SER A 34 86.60 -15.28 -5.83
N ALA A 35 87.64 -15.07 -5.00
CA ALA A 35 87.57 -15.23 -3.56
C ALA A 35 87.90 -13.88 -2.90
N ASN A 36 86.91 -13.01 -2.74
CA ASN A 36 86.87 -11.99 -1.70
C ASN A 36 85.48 -11.32 -1.64
N SER A 37 84.66 -11.80 -0.72
CA SER A 37 83.51 -11.03 -0.22
C SER A 37 83.48 -11.17 1.31
N SER A 38 84.28 -10.29 1.92
CA SER A 38 84.20 -9.69 3.25
C SER A 38 83.02 -10.11 4.13
N ALA A 39 83.35 -10.75 5.25
CA ALA A 39 82.49 -10.92 6.41
C ALA A 39 82.16 -9.55 7.04
N ARG A 40 81.00 -8.98 6.67
CA ARG A 40 80.30 -8.04 7.54
C ARG A 40 79.51 -8.89 8.54
N SER A 41 79.74 -8.68 9.83
CA SER A 41 78.97 -9.25 10.94
C SER A 41 77.51 -8.85 10.78
N SER A 42 76.76 -9.66 10.05
CA SER A 42 75.37 -9.40 9.77
C SER A 42 74.54 -9.89 10.95
N ASN A 43 73.91 -8.95 11.65
CA ASN A 43 72.96 -9.20 12.74
C ASN A 43 71.66 -9.78 12.17
N PHE A 44 71.71 -10.99 11.62
CA PHE A 44 70.51 -11.73 11.23
C PHE A 44 70.05 -12.59 12.40
N ILE A 45 68.76 -12.53 12.70
CA ILE A 45 68.12 -13.44 13.65
C ILE A 45 67.55 -14.58 12.81
N THR A 46 68.01 -15.81 13.08
CA THR A 46 67.49 -17.01 12.41
C THR A 46 66.29 -17.55 13.17
N LEU A 47 65.14 -17.64 12.49
CA LEU A 47 63.89 -18.18 13.01
C LEU A 47 63.35 -19.26 12.08
N ASN A 48 62.45 -20.13 12.55
CA ASN A 48 61.77 -21.10 11.69
C ASN A 48 60.37 -20.57 11.32
N CYS A 49 59.98 -20.73 10.05
CA CYS A 49 58.65 -20.37 9.57
C CYS A 49 57.59 -21.23 10.28
N PRO A 50 56.57 -20.64 10.94
CA PRO A 50 55.55 -21.42 11.63
C PRO A 50 54.65 -22.25 10.71
N ASN A 51 54.61 -21.94 9.41
CA ASN A 51 53.75 -22.66 8.44
C ASN A 51 54.45 -23.83 7.73
N CYS A 52 55.76 -23.77 7.51
CA CYS A 52 56.48 -24.80 6.73
C CYS A 52 57.80 -25.29 7.35
N GLY A 53 58.21 -24.74 8.50
CA GLY A 53 59.47 -25.08 9.16
C GLY A 53 60.73 -24.54 8.47
N GLY A 54 60.62 -23.86 7.32
CA GLY A 54 61.76 -23.30 6.60
C GLY A 54 62.54 -22.27 7.42
N LYS A 55 63.88 -22.26 7.28
CA LYS A 55 64.77 -21.35 8.02
C LYS A 55 64.71 -19.94 7.44
N LEU A 56 64.39 -18.97 8.28
CA LEU A 56 64.18 -17.58 7.91
C LEU A 56 65.31 -16.72 8.46
N GLU A 57 65.81 -15.82 7.63
CA GLU A 57 66.79 -14.80 8.00
C GLU A 57 66.08 -13.45 7.99
N VAL A 58 65.83 -12.90 9.19
CA VAL A 58 65.11 -11.64 9.35
C VAL A 58 66.12 -10.56 9.75
N THR A 59 66.14 -9.44 9.02
CA THR A 59 66.96 -8.28 9.39
C THR A 59 66.30 -7.48 10.53
N PRO A 60 67.08 -6.71 11.31
CA PRO A 60 66.54 -5.88 12.40
C PRO A 60 65.57 -4.79 11.92
N ASP A 61 65.54 -4.47 10.62
CA ASP A 61 64.69 -3.40 10.09
C ASP A 61 63.43 -3.92 9.39
N MET A 62 63.27 -5.25 9.24
CA MET A 62 62.10 -5.84 8.60
C MET A 62 60.95 -6.05 9.60
N GLU A 63 59.80 -5.42 9.32
CA GLU A 63 58.53 -5.65 10.06
C GLU A 63 57.63 -6.69 9.38
N ARG A 64 57.74 -6.81 8.05
CA ARG A 64 57.02 -7.81 7.25
C ARG A 64 58.01 -8.64 6.46
N PHE A 65 57.73 -9.94 6.39
CA PHE A 65 58.61 -10.91 5.76
C PHE A 65 57.79 -11.93 4.97
N VAL A 66 58.18 -12.19 3.72
CA VAL A 66 57.60 -13.25 2.88
C VAL A 66 58.50 -14.49 2.97
N CYS A 67 57.97 -15.62 3.42
CA CYS A 67 58.72 -16.86 3.47
C CYS A 67 59.11 -17.33 2.06
N LYS A 68 60.40 -17.49 1.79
CA LYS A 68 60.90 -17.96 0.49
C LYS A 68 60.50 -19.41 0.14
N TYR A 69 60.12 -20.20 1.15
CA TYR A 69 59.74 -21.61 0.97
C TYR A 69 58.26 -21.80 0.69
N CYS A 70 57.38 -21.18 1.48
CA CYS A 70 55.92 -21.36 1.36
C CYS A 70 55.18 -20.13 0.80
N GLY A 71 55.85 -19.00 0.59
CA GLY A 71 55.24 -17.77 0.06
C GLY A 71 54.38 -16.98 1.06
N ASN A 72 54.15 -17.49 2.28
CA ASN A 72 53.31 -16.80 3.25
C ASN A 72 53.99 -15.58 3.85
N GLU A 73 53.20 -14.51 4.00
CA GLU A 73 53.58 -13.30 4.73
C GLU A 73 53.48 -13.48 6.25
N HIS A 74 54.53 -13.04 6.95
CA HIS A 74 54.63 -12.99 8.39
C HIS A 74 54.92 -11.57 8.86
N ILE A 75 54.30 -11.17 9.97
CA ILE A 75 54.62 -9.94 10.69
C ILE A 75 55.59 -10.30 11.81
N VAL A 76 56.69 -9.56 11.89
CA VAL A 76 57.73 -9.70 12.92
C VAL A 76 57.35 -8.82 14.11
N LYS A 77 57.04 -9.42 15.26
CA LYS A 77 56.79 -8.70 16.51
C LYS A 77 58.00 -8.82 17.41
N ARG A 78 58.60 -7.67 17.76
CA ARG A 78 59.75 -7.60 18.67
C ARG A 78 59.31 -7.03 20.01
N ASN A 79 59.37 -7.85 21.06
CA ASN A 79 59.07 -7.45 22.43
C ASN A 79 60.32 -7.63 23.28
N GLY A 80 61.14 -6.58 23.39
CA GLY A 80 62.41 -6.63 24.10
C GLY A 80 63.38 -7.63 23.46
N SER A 81 63.70 -8.72 24.16
CA SER A 81 64.62 -9.76 23.72
C SER A 81 63.98 -10.90 22.91
N ASP A 82 62.65 -10.93 22.79
CA ASP A 82 61.94 -11.99 22.05
C ASP A 82 61.43 -11.49 20.69
N VAL A 83 61.54 -12.37 19.68
CA VAL A 83 61.09 -12.11 18.31
C VAL A 83 60.12 -13.21 17.90
N SER A 84 58.85 -12.85 17.74
CA SER A 84 57.80 -13.78 17.32
C SER A 84 57.32 -13.46 15.91
N LEU A 85 57.00 -14.52 15.14
CA LEU A 85 56.42 -14.41 13.80
C LEU A 85 54.95 -14.76 13.86
N THR A 86 54.08 -13.83 13.48
CA THR A 86 52.64 -14.09 13.32
C THR A 86 52.29 -14.11 11.82
N PRO A 87 51.72 -15.19 11.26
CA PRO A 87 51.25 -15.19 9.88
C PRO A 87 50.14 -14.15 9.68
N VAL A 88 50.20 -13.38 8.59
CA VAL A 88 49.21 -12.31 8.28
C VAL A 88 47.81 -12.87 8.11
N LEU A 89 47.69 -14.07 7.51
CA LEU A 89 46.42 -14.77 7.28
C LEU A 89 45.62 -14.98 8.58
N GLU A 90 46.28 -15.17 9.71
CA GLU A 90 45.63 -15.39 11.00
C GLU A 90 45.10 -14.08 11.62
N GLY A 91 45.67 -12.94 11.24
CA GLY A 91 45.12 -11.62 11.54
C GLY A 91 43.85 -11.36 10.73
N ILE A 92 43.85 -11.69 9.44
CA ILE A 92 42.71 -11.47 8.54
C ILE A 92 41.51 -12.33 8.96
N LYS A 93 41.71 -13.63 9.25
CA LYS A 93 40.63 -14.50 9.74
C LYS A 93 39.98 -13.99 11.04
N ARG A 94 40.78 -13.44 11.97
CA ARG A 94 40.24 -12.83 13.19
C ARG A 94 39.45 -11.55 12.93
N VAL A 95 39.83 -10.79 11.92
CA VAL A 95 39.12 -9.57 11.51
C VAL A 95 37.82 -9.95 10.78
N GLU A 96 37.85 -10.93 9.89
CA GLU A 96 36.68 -11.47 9.18
C GLU A 96 35.61 -11.97 10.17
N GLN A 97 35.99 -12.79 11.16
CA GLN A 97 35.08 -13.24 12.22
C GLN A 97 34.47 -12.09 13.03
N LYS A 98 35.24 -11.02 13.29
CA LYS A 98 34.71 -9.82 13.96
C LYS A 98 33.77 -9.04 13.05
N PHE A 99 34.05 -8.98 11.76
CA PHE A 99 33.17 -8.35 10.78
C PHE A 99 31.84 -9.10 10.67
N ASP A 100 31.84 -10.43 10.64
CA ASP A 100 30.60 -11.22 10.63
C ASP A 100 29.72 -10.90 11.84
N HIS A 101 30.33 -10.80 13.04
CA HIS A 101 29.60 -10.43 14.24
C HIS A 101 29.06 -8.98 14.17
N VAL A 102 29.80 -8.06 13.57
CA VAL A 102 29.34 -6.66 13.37
C VAL A 102 28.22 -6.60 12.34
N LEU A 103 28.29 -7.37 11.25
CA LEU A 103 27.24 -7.45 10.22
C LEU A 103 25.94 -8.00 10.83
N ILE A 104 26.02 -9.09 11.59
CA ILE A 104 24.86 -9.66 12.31
C ILE A 104 24.27 -8.64 13.30
N GLY A 105 25.13 -7.92 14.03
CA GLY A 105 24.70 -6.86 14.94
C GLY A 105 24.03 -5.68 14.22
N SER A 106 24.56 -5.29 13.06
CA SER A 106 24.03 -4.19 12.24
C SER A 106 22.64 -4.53 11.69
N ASP A 107 22.46 -5.73 11.14
CA ASP A 107 21.16 -6.19 10.62
C ASP A 107 20.10 -6.23 11.73
N ARG A 108 20.48 -6.70 12.91
CA ARG A 108 19.59 -6.74 14.09
C ARG A 108 19.18 -5.34 14.53
N ILE A 109 20.11 -4.40 14.62
CA ILE A 109 19.81 -3.01 15.00
C ILE A 109 18.88 -2.38 13.96
N ALA A 110 19.12 -2.61 12.67
CA ALA A 110 18.25 -2.10 11.61
C ALA A 110 16.83 -2.69 11.70
N ALA A 111 16.70 -4.00 11.99
CA ALA A 111 15.42 -4.64 12.22
C ALA A 111 14.70 -4.09 13.47
N GLU A 112 15.41 -3.92 14.59
CA GLU A 112 14.88 -3.35 15.82
C GLU A 112 14.37 -1.91 15.62
N GLN A 113 15.11 -1.08 14.90
CA GLN A 113 14.66 0.28 14.54
C GLN A 113 13.40 0.26 13.66
N THR A 114 13.35 -0.66 12.69
CA THR A 114 12.18 -0.85 11.81
C THR A 114 10.96 -1.28 12.63
N ILE A 115 11.13 -2.19 13.58
CA ILE A 115 10.07 -2.63 14.50
C ILE A 115 9.53 -1.44 15.32
N GLN A 116 10.40 -0.58 15.86
CA GLN A 116 9.96 0.59 16.64
C GLN A 116 9.15 1.58 15.80
N ARG A 117 9.59 1.82 14.56
CA ARG A 117 8.85 2.63 13.59
C ARG A 117 7.47 2.04 13.30
N LEU A 118 7.40 0.76 12.95
CA LEU A 118 6.14 0.08 12.65
C LEU A 118 5.18 0.08 13.83
N LYS A 119 5.67 -0.10 15.06
CA LYS A 119 4.85 0.00 16.28
C LYS A 119 4.19 1.38 16.41
N THR A 120 4.96 2.44 16.13
CA THR A 120 4.44 3.81 16.19
C THR A 120 3.42 4.07 15.07
N GLU A 121 3.70 3.57 13.85
CA GLU A 121 2.76 3.66 12.71
C GLU A 121 1.45 2.91 13.00
N ILE A 122 1.51 1.70 13.59
CA ILE A 122 0.31 0.93 14.00
C ILE A 122 -0.52 1.70 15.02
N VAL A 123 0.08 2.28 16.05
CA VAL A 123 -0.64 3.07 17.07
C VAL A 123 -1.33 4.29 16.44
N ASN A 124 -0.67 4.97 15.51
CA ASN A 124 -1.25 6.11 14.80
C ASN A 124 -2.39 5.68 13.88
N LEU A 125 -2.25 4.56 13.17
CA LEU A 125 -3.32 4.00 12.34
C LEU A 125 -4.52 3.55 13.19
N GLN A 126 -4.30 2.92 14.34
CA GLN A 126 -5.34 2.55 15.30
C GLN A 126 -6.16 3.78 15.72
N LYS A 127 -5.49 4.87 16.12
CA LYS A 127 -6.17 6.14 16.44
C LYS A 127 -6.99 6.67 15.27
N GLY A 128 -6.47 6.58 14.05
CA GLY A 128 -7.19 6.96 12.84
C GLY A 128 -8.45 6.11 12.60
N CYS A 129 -8.37 4.79 12.80
CA CYS A 129 -9.52 3.90 12.72
C CYS A 129 -10.57 4.20 13.80
N ASP A 130 -10.14 4.44 15.04
CA ASP A 130 -11.04 4.81 16.14
C ASP A 130 -11.75 6.14 15.89
N GLN A 131 -11.02 7.13 15.35
CA GLN A 131 -11.61 8.41 14.95
C GLN A 131 -12.68 8.20 13.86
N LYS A 132 -12.37 7.45 12.79
CA LYS A 132 -13.34 7.14 11.73
C LYS A 132 -14.56 6.38 12.27
N ARG A 133 -14.35 5.42 13.17
CA ARG A 133 -15.43 4.67 13.83
C ARG A 133 -16.33 5.60 14.66
N ASN A 134 -15.74 6.57 15.37
CA ASN A 134 -16.49 7.57 16.12
C ASN A 134 -17.27 8.53 15.20
N GLU A 135 -16.68 8.98 14.10
CA GLU A 135 -17.36 9.80 13.07
C GLU A 135 -18.55 9.03 12.48
N LEU A 136 -18.37 7.75 12.19
CA LEU A 136 -19.40 6.88 11.65
C LEU A 136 -20.53 6.66 12.67
N ALA A 137 -20.21 6.41 13.94
CA ALA A 137 -21.19 6.33 15.03
C ALA A 137 -21.92 7.65 15.30
N GLU A 138 -21.29 8.81 15.06
CA GLU A 138 -21.96 10.11 15.12
C GLU A 138 -22.94 10.30 13.96
N LEU A 139 -22.54 9.90 12.74
CA LEU A 139 -23.41 9.91 11.56
C LEU A 139 -24.63 9.01 11.77
N GLU A 140 -24.43 7.78 12.26
CA GLU A 140 -25.53 6.86 12.61
C GLU A 140 -26.48 7.48 13.63
N ARG A 141 -25.96 8.17 14.66
CA ARG A 141 -26.80 8.88 15.64
C ARG A 141 -27.59 10.02 15.01
N LYS A 142 -27.00 10.78 14.08
CA LYS A 142 -27.69 11.85 13.33
C LYS A 142 -28.80 11.28 12.45
N PHE A 143 -28.52 10.22 11.70
CA PHE A 143 -29.51 9.57 10.82
C PHE A 143 -30.59 8.82 11.60
N GLY A 144 -30.23 8.14 12.70
CA GLY A 144 -31.16 7.43 13.56
C GLY A 144 -32.19 8.36 14.20
N LYS A 145 -31.76 9.54 14.64
CA LYS A 145 -32.67 10.60 15.12
C LYS A 145 -33.66 11.01 14.04
N GLU A 146 -33.18 11.34 12.83
CA GLU A 146 -34.05 11.76 11.73
C GLU A 146 -35.01 10.66 11.26
N SER A 147 -34.58 9.39 11.24
CA SER A 147 -35.45 8.23 10.95
C SER A 147 -36.53 8.07 12.01
N ASN A 148 -36.19 8.26 13.30
CA ASN A 148 -37.14 8.19 14.39
C ASN A 148 -38.18 9.32 14.29
N TYR A 149 -37.76 10.54 13.94
CA TYR A 149 -38.69 11.65 13.69
C TYR A 149 -39.55 11.44 12.43
N ALA A 150 -38.99 10.88 11.35
CA ALA A 150 -39.73 10.60 10.13
C ALA A 150 -40.79 9.50 10.33
N ASN A 151 -40.51 8.47 11.14
CA ASN A 151 -41.48 7.45 11.51
C ASN A 151 -42.53 7.95 12.51
N LEU A 152 -42.14 8.84 13.44
CA LEU A 152 -43.08 9.49 14.36
C LEU A 152 -44.03 10.45 13.60
N GLU A 153 -43.51 11.17 12.61
CA GLU A 153 -44.29 12.07 11.73
C GLU A 153 -45.12 11.31 10.67
N LEU A 154 -44.82 10.02 10.42
CA LEU A 154 -45.64 9.10 9.60
C LEU A 154 -46.75 8.40 10.40
N LEU A 155 -46.65 8.35 11.73
CA LEU A 155 -47.70 7.82 12.61
C LEU A 155 -48.72 8.90 13.03
N GLU A 156 -48.35 10.18 13.00
CA GLU A 156 -49.26 11.30 13.32
C GLU A 156 -50.21 11.80 12.20
N PRO A 157 -50.10 11.48 10.89
CA PRO A 157 -51.06 11.95 9.90
C PRO A 157 -52.34 11.09 9.87
N TYR A 158 -52.34 9.89 10.49
CA TYR A 158 -53.50 9.00 10.43
C TYR A 158 -54.66 9.43 11.34
N LYS A 159 -54.41 10.22 12.39
CA LYS A 159 -55.49 10.74 13.24
C LYS A 159 -56.14 12.03 12.70
N LYS A 160 -55.44 12.82 11.89
CA LYS A 160 -55.95 14.14 11.46
C LYS A 160 -56.44 14.20 10.00
N ASN A 161 -56.20 13.17 9.18
CA ASN A 161 -56.61 13.17 7.77
C ASN A 161 -57.88 12.35 7.45
N LYS A 162 -58.48 11.69 8.44
CA LYS A 162 -59.72 10.90 8.24
C LYS A 162 -60.91 11.76 7.79
N THR A 163 -60.96 13.04 8.16
CA THR A 163 -62.04 13.96 7.78
C THR A 163 -61.88 14.56 6.38
N ARG A 164 -60.66 14.68 5.84
CA ARG A 164 -60.45 15.21 4.46
C ARG A 164 -60.67 14.15 3.38
N ASN A 165 -60.32 12.90 3.65
CA ASN A 165 -60.63 11.80 2.71
C ASN A 165 -62.13 11.50 2.66
N LEU A 166 -62.86 11.67 3.78
CA LEU A 166 -64.32 11.53 3.79
C LEU A 166 -65.00 12.60 2.93
N LEU A 167 -64.52 13.85 2.98
CA LEU A 167 -65.04 14.94 2.15
C LEU A 167 -64.73 14.74 0.66
N GLY A 168 -63.54 14.25 0.31
CA GLY A 168 -63.16 13.93 -1.07
C GLY A 168 -63.96 12.77 -1.66
N VAL A 169 -64.23 11.72 -0.87
CA VAL A 169 -65.10 10.60 -1.28
C VAL A 169 -66.55 11.05 -1.44
N LEU A 170 -67.04 11.98 -0.61
CA LEU A 170 -68.38 12.55 -0.74
C LEU A 170 -68.56 13.36 -2.04
N PHE A 171 -67.51 14.07 -2.48
CA PHE A 171 -67.52 14.85 -3.73
C PHE A 171 -67.31 14.01 -5.00
N LEU A 172 -66.68 12.83 -4.90
CA LEU A 172 -66.47 11.92 -6.04
C LEU A 172 -67.62 10.92 -6.24
N LEU A 173 -68.47 10.70 -5.24
CA LEU A 173 -69.65 9.83 -5.32
C LEU A 173 -70.70 10.20 -6.41
N PRO A 174 -71.03 11.49 -6.66
CA PRO A 174 -72.01 11.82 -7.70
C PRO A 174 -71.47 11.67 -9.12
N ILE A 175 -70.16 11.76 -9.35
CA ILE A 175 -69.56 11.71 -10.69
C ILE A 175 -69.86 10.38 -11.40
N PRO A 176 -69.55 9.19 -10.84
CA PRO A 176 -69.87 7.93 -11.49
C PRO A 176 -71.38 7.69 -11.59
N ILE A 177 -72.20 8.21 -10.66
CA ILE A 177 -73.67 8.11 -10.76
C ILE A 177 -74.20 8.94 -11.94
N ILE A 178 -73.66 10.14 -12.16
CA ILE A 178 -73.98 11.00 -13.31
C ILE A 178 -73.52 10.33 -14.61
N PHE A 179 -72.29 9.81 -14.66
CA PHE A 179 -71.78 9.09 -15.84
C PHE A 179 -72.59 7.82 -16.12
N PHE A 180 -72.99 7.07 -15.10
CA PHE A 180 -73.82 5.88 -15.24
C PHE A 180 -75.24 6.23 -15.70
N ALA A 181 -75.82 7.33 -15.22
CA ALA A 181 -77.10 7.86 -15.72
C ALA A 181 -77.00 8.28 -17.20
N ILE A 182 -75.92 8.95 -17.60
CA ILE A 182 -75.65 9.30 -19.01
C ILE A 182 -75.44 8.04 -19.87
N ALA A 183 -74.74 7.03 -19.34
CA ALA A 183 -74.52 5.76 -20.03
C ALA A 183 -75.83 4.96 -20.21
N ILE A 184 -76.67 4.87 -19.17
CA ILE A 184 -78.00 4.26 -19.27
C ILE A 184 -78.87 5.02 -20.27
N PHE A 185 -78.84 6.36 -20.21
CA PHE A 185 -79.63 7.19 -21.11
C PHE A 185 -79.17 7.09 -22.57
N SER A 186 -77.87 6.94 -22.83
CA SER A 186 -77.33 6.72 -24.18
C SER A 186 -77.55 5.30 -24.69
N ALA A 187 -77.46 4.27 -23.83
CA ALA A 187 -77.70 2.88 -24.23
C ALA A 187 -79.18 2.58 -24.50
N THR A 188 -80.11 3.26 -23.84
CA THR A 188 -81.56 3.04 -24.01
C THR A 188 -82.16 3.78 -25.21
N ARG A 189 -81.39 4.62 -25.92
CA ARG A 189 -81.87 5.33 -27.11
C ARG A 189 -80.86 5.26 -28.27
N PRO A 190 -80.73 4.12 -28.96
CA PRO A 190 -79.85 3.99 -30.13
C PRO A 190 -80.40 4.65 -31.41
N PHE A 191 -81.50 5.42 -31.36
CA PHE A 191 -82.21 5.87 -32.56
C PHE A 191 -82.64 7.35 -32.55
N PHE A 192 -82.14 8.15 -31.62
CA PHE A 192 -82.48 9.58 -31.55
C PHE A 192 -81.41 10.40 -32.28
N GLU A 193 -81.75 10.90 -33.46
CA GLU A 193 -80.90 11.80 -34.24
C GLU A 193 -80.44 12.99 -33.38
N TRP A 194 -79.12 13.21 -33.31
CA TRP A 194 -78.49 14.32 -32.57
C TRP A 194 -79.15 15.69 -32.83
N ALA A 195 -79.78 15.86 -33.99
CA ALA A 195 -80.54 17.06 -34.37
C ALA A 195 -81.71 17.36 -33.41
N THR A 196 -82.47 16.35 -32.98
CA THR A 196 -83.59 16.54 -32.05
C THR A 196 -83.13 16.87 -30.62
N TYR A 197 -81.96 16.37 -30.23
CA TYR A 197 -81.36 16.71 -28.94
C TYR A 197 -80.90 18.17 -28.93
N LEU A 198 -80.33 18.65 -30.04
CA LEU A 198 -79.95 20.06 -30.18
C LEU A 198 -81.18 20.98 -30.12
N GLU A 199 -82.30 20.60 -30.75
CA GLU A 199 -83.56 21.36 -30.69
C GLU A 199 -84.22 21.31 -29.29
N LEU A 200 -84.19 20.17 -28.60
CA LEU A 200 -84.63 20.06 -27.20
C LEU A 200 -83.71 20.84 -26.25
N TRP A 201 -82.41 20.89 -26.53
CA TRP A 201 -81.47 21.73 -25.78
C TRP A 201 -81.73 23.22 -26.00
N LYS A 202 -82.03 23.62 -27.24
CA LYS A 202 -82.44 25.00 -27.56
C LYS A 202 -83.72 25.38 -26.81
N LEU A 203 -84.73 24.50 -26.76
CA LEU A 203 -85.96 24.71 -25.99
C LEU A 203 -85.71 24.75 -24.48
N ALA A 204 -84.84 23.87 -23.96
CA ALA A 204 -84.46 23.88 -22.55
C ALA A 204 -83.71 25.17 -22.18
N ILE A 205 -82.77 25.61 -23.02
CA ILE A 205 -82.05 26.90 -22.85
C ILE A 205 -83.02 28.08 -22.93
N ALA A 206 -84.00 28.05 -23.84
CA ALA A 206 -85.00 29.11 -23.99
C ALA A 206 -85.90 29.30 -22.75
N GLY A 207 -86.08 28.23 -21.94
CA GLY A 207 -86.81 28.29 -20.68
C GLY A 207 -85.96 28.71 -19.47
N TYR A 208 -84.63 28.71 -19.59
CA TYR A 208 -83.75 29.16 -18.53
C TYR A 208 -83.59 30.67 -18.58
N SER A 209 -83.92 31.33 -17.46
CA SER A 209 -83.57 32.73 -17.29
C SER A 209 -82.06 32.92 -17.52
N HIS A 210 -81.65 34.04 -18.13
CA HIS A 210 -80.24 34.39 -18.33
C HIS A 210 -79.38 34.21 -17.06
N HIS A 211 -79.98 34.37 -15.87
CA HIS A 211 -79.34 34.15 -14.58
C HIS A 211 -78.90 32.70 -14.33
N SER A 212 -79.65 31.70 -14.80
CA SER A 212 -79.34 30.28 -14.58
C SER A 212 -78.14 29.82 -15.41
N LEU A 213 -78.01 30.29 -16.67
CA LEU A 213 -76.83 30.01 -17.49
C LEU A 213 -75.57 30.64 -16.88
N LEU A 214 -75.65 31.90 -16.44
CA LEU A 214 -74.54 32.56 -15.75
C LEU A 214 -74.09 31.76 -14.53
N PHE A 215 -75.01 31.23 -13.73
CA PHE A 215 -74.67 30.40 -12.57
C PHE A 215 -73.87 29.13 -12.95
N VAL A 216 -74.25 28.44 -14.03
CA VAL A 216 -73.53 27.26 -14.53
C VAL A 216 -72.12 27.62 -14.99
N PHE A 217 -71.97 28.71 -15.75
CA PHE A 217 -70.65 29.19 -16.17
C PHE A 217 -69.76 29.58 -14.98
N PHE A 218 -70.31 30.27 -13.98
CA PHE A 218 -69.59 30.59 -12.74
C PHE A 218 -69.17 29.32 -11.98
N ALA A 219 -70.05 28.32 -11.86
CA ALA A 219 -69.74 27.06 -11.20
C ALA A 219 -68.61 26.30 -11.91
N LEU A 220 -68.64 26.20 -13.24
CA LEU A 220 -67.57 25.57 -14.03
C LEU A 220 -66.25 26.32 -13.92
N ALA A 221 -66.28 27.66 -13.93
CA ALA A 221 -65.10 28.49 -13.73
C ALA A 221 -64.47 28.25 -12.34
N ILE A 222 -65.30 28.17 -11.29
CA ILE A 222 -64.85 27.86 -9.93
C ILE A 222 -64.22 26.46 -9.85
N ILE A 223 -64.86 25.44 -10.44
CA ILE A 223 -64.33 24.07 -10.47
C ILE A 223 -62.98 24.03 -11.19
N SER A 224 -62.85 24.73 -12.33
CA SER A 224 -61.60 24.83 -13.08
C SER A 224 -60.48 25.46 -12.25
N LEU A 225 -60.77 26.54 -11.51
CA LEU A 225 -59.81 27.17 -10.60
C LEU A 225 -59.38 26.22 -9.47
N PHE A 226 -60.32 25.51 -8.83
CA PHE A 226 -59.99 24.54 -7.79
C PHE A 226 -59.16 23.37 -8.33
N ALA A 227 -59.49 22.85 -9.52
CA ALA A 227 -58.71 21.81 -10.18
C ALA A 227 -57.28 22.28 -10.45
N GLY A 228 -57.11 23.51 -10.95
CA GLY A 228 -55.79 24.13 -11.15
C GLY A 228 -54.98 24.23 -9.85
N ILE A 229 -55.60 24.69 -8.75
CA ILE A 229 -54.93 24.78 -7.44
C ILE A 229 -54.53 23.39 -6.91
N ILE A 230 -55.38 22.37 -7.09
CA ILE A 230 -55.09 20.99 -6.68
C ILE A 230 -53.90 20.44 -7.47
N LEU A 231 -53.89 20.62 -8.80
CA LEU A 231 -52.78 20.17 -9.65
C LEU A 231 -51.45 20.85 -9.27
N LEU A 232 -51.44 22.16 -9.00
CA LEU A 232 -50.25 22.88 -8.52
C LEU A 232 -49.76 22.36 -7.16
N LYS A 233 -50.68 22.01 -6.25
CA LYS A 233 -50.32 21.39 -4.96
C LYS A 233 -49.76 19.98 -5.12
N LEU A 234 -50.31 19.18 -6.04
CA LEU A 234 -49.79 17.85 -6.33
C LEU A 234 -48.40 17.91 -6.94
N GLU A 235 -48.15 18.82 -7.89
CA GLU A 235 -46.85 18.99 -8.52
C GLU A 235 -45.79 19.46 -7.51
N SER A 236 -46.11 20.44 -6.67
CA SER A 236 -45.20 20.89 -5.61
C SER A 236 -44.92 19.80 -4.57
N ALA A 237 -45.91 18.97 -4.23
CA ALA A 237 -45.71 17.81 -3.36
C ALA A 237 -44.80 16.75 -4.00
N GLN A 238 -44.99 16.45 -5.29
CA GLN A 238 -44.13 15.53 -6.05
C GLN A 238 -42.69 16.05 -6.12
N LYS A 239 -42.49 17.34 -6.41
CA LYS A 239 -41.15 17.98 -6.44
C LYS A 239 -40.47 17.92 -5.08
N ASN A 240 -41.23 18.15 -3.99
CA ASN A 240 -40.70 18.04 -2.64
C ASN A 240 -40.35 16.60 -2.25
N LYS A 241 -41.16 15.61 -2.66
CA LYS A 241 -40.87 14.19 -2.45
C LYS A 241 -39.61 13.75 -3.19
N SER A 242 -39.47 14.12 -4.46
CA SER A 242 -38.27 13.87 -5.26
C SER A 242 -37.00 14.47 -4.61
N LYS A 243 -37.08 15.72 -4.13
CA LYS A 243 -35.97 16.37 -3.40
C LYS A 243 -35.63 15.70 -2.06
N ARG A 244 -36.60 15.10 -1.37
CA ARG A 244 -36.34 14.31 -0.14
C ARG A 244 -35.62 13.01 -0.50
N ASN A 245 -36.16 12.26 -1.47
CA ASN A 245 -35.55 11.01 -1.93
C ASN A 245 -34.11 11.20 -2.44
N ALA A 246 -33.83 12.29 -3.17
CA ALA A 246 -32.48 12.61 -3.64
C ALA A 246 -31.49 12.83 -2.48
N ARG A 247 -31.89 13.61 -1.47
CA ARG A 247 -31.07 13.84 -0.28
C ARG A 247 -30.86 12.55 0.52
N ASP A 248 -31.87 11.70 0.63
CA ASP A 248 -31.75 10.42 1.31
C ASP A 248 -30.79 9.46 0.58
N LEU A 249 -30.79 9.50 -0.76
CA LEU A 249 -29.84 8.73 -1.58
C LEU A 249 -28.41 9.23 -1.41
N GLU A 250 -28.18 10.55 -1.48
CA GLU A 250 -26.86 11.15 -1.25
C GLU A 250 -26.31 10.79 0.13
N ARG A 251 -27.17 10.80 1.16
CA ARG A 251 -26.80 10.41 2.53
C ARG A 251 -26.41 8.94 2.62
N LYS A 252 -27.16 8.04 1.98
CA LYS A 252 -26.81 6.61 1.92
C LYS A 252 -25.48 6.37 1.21
N GLN A 253 -25.23 7.08 0.10
CA GLN A 253 -23.96 7.01 -0.63
C GLN A 253 -22.80 7.52 0.22
N LEU A 254 -22.98 8.63 0.93
CA LEU A 254 -21.97 9.15 1.86
C LEU A 254 -21.66 8.15 2.97
N PHE A 255 -22.69 7.53 3.55
CA PHE A 255 -22.53 6.51 4.59
C PHE A 255 -21.77 5.28 4.08
N GLN A 256 -22.15 4.78 2.90
CA GLN A 256 -21.46 3.66 2.26
C GLN A 256 -19.99 3.98 1.97
N LYS A 257 -19.71 5.17 1.45
CA LYS A 257 -18.33 5.64 1.22
C LYS A 257 -17.51 5.68 2.50
N LYS A 258 -18.11 6.13 3.61
CA LYS A 258 -17.44 6.20 4.92
C LYS A 258 -17.14 4.81 5.50
N HIS A 259 -18.01 3.83 5.28
CA HIS A 259 -17.74 2.43 5.60
C HIS A 259 -16.56 1.89 4.79
N GLU A 260 -16.55 2.12 3.47
CA GLU A 260 -15.45 1.68 2.61
C GLU A 260 -14.11 2.31 3.04
N GLU A 261 -14.10 3.59 3.41
CA GLU A 261 -12.93 4.27 3.96
C GLU A 261 -12.45 3.69 5.31
N LEU A 262 -13.34 3.12 6.11
CA LEU A 262 -13.01 2.44 7.37
C LEU A 262 -12.44 1.04 7.08
N ASP A 263 -13.10 0.26 6.24
CA ASP A 263 -12.66 -1.09 5.85
C ASP A 263 -11.26 -1.07 5.22
N GLN A 264 -10.99 -0.08 4.36
CA GLN A 264 -9.66 0.12 3.78
C GLN A 264 -8.59 0.44 4.85
N ALA A 265 -8.94 1.22 5.88
CA ALA A 265 -8.02 1.56 6.96
C ALA A 265 -7.75 0.35 7.88
N GLU A 266 -8.78 -0.44 8.19
CA GLU A 266 -8.64 -1.68 8.95
C GLU A 266 -7.80 -2.72 8.19
N ALA A 267 -7.99 -2.85 6.86
CA ALA A 267 -7.17 -3.72 6.02
C ALA A 267 -5.69 -3.30 5.99
N GLN A 268 -5.41 -2.00 5.91
CA GLN A 268 -4.06 -1.48 6.01
C GLN A 268 -3.44 -1.84 7.37
N LEU A 269 -4.15 -1.58 8.46
CA LEU A 269 -3.69 -1.90 9.81
C LEU A 269 -3.32 -3.38 9.96
N LEU A 270 -4.14 -4.29 9.41
CA LEU A 270 -3.86 -5.72 9.43
C LEU A 270 -2.58 -6.10 8.66
N ASP A 271 -2.34 -5.48 7.49
CA ASP A 271 -1.08 -5.67 6.74
C ASP A 271 0.14 -5.22 7.56
N TYR A 272 0.06 -4.08 8.24
CA TYR A 272 1.14 -3.60 9.11
C TYR A 272 1.40 -4.54 10.29
N GLN A 273 0.34 -5.09 10.91
CA GLN A 273 0.47 -6.09 11.97
C GLN A 273 1.18 -7.35 11.47
N LYS A 274 0.80 -7.85 10.29
CA LYS A 274 1.44 -9.01 9.69
C LYS A 274 2.93 -8.77 9.39
N ARG A 275 3.29 -7.62 8.82
CA ARG A 275 4.70 -7.25 8.60
C ARG A 275 5.50 -7.19 9.89
N LEU A 276 4.89 -6.69 10.97
CA LEU A 276 5.52 -6.65 12.29
C LEU A 276 5.77 -8.07 12.83
N GLU A 277 4.81 -8.98 12.67
CA GLU A 277 4.95 -10.39 13.06
C GLU A 277 6.06 -11.09 12.27
N ASP A 278 6.12 -10.88 10.94
CA ASP A 278 7.15 -11.46 10.08
C ASP A 278 8.56 -10.95 10.47
N LEU A 279 8.69 -9.64 10.77
CA LEU A 279 9.93 -9.05 11.29
C LEU A 279 10.30 -9.63 12.66
N HIS A 280 9.32 -9.83 13.53
CA HIS A 280 9.59 -10.41 14.84
C HIS A 280 10.09 -11.86 14.71
N ARG A 281 9.43 -12.67 13.86
CA ARG A 281 9.87 -14.03 13.55
C ARG A 281 11.30 -14.05 13.03
N TYR A 282 11.64 -13.16 12.09
CA TYR A 282 12.99 -13.02 11.56
C TYR A 282 14.02 -12.70 12.66
N THR A 283 13.67 -11.87 13.64
CA THR A 283 14.58 -11.55 14.77
C THR A 283 14.70 -12.66 15.81
N THR A 284 13.72 -13.56 15.92
CA THR A 284 13.72 -14.64 16.94
C THR A 284 14.28 -15.96 16.43
N GLU A 285 14.17 -16.24 15.14
CA GLU A 285 14.64 -17.50 14.53
C GLU A 285 16.13 -17.50 14.15
N ARG A 286 16.81 -16.35 14.26
CA ARG A 286 18.22 -16.15 13.91
C ARG A 286 19.11 -16.09 15.14
#